data_AF-A0A1R1X9C8-F1
#
_entry.id   AF-A0A1R1X9C8-F1
#
_cell.length_a   1.000
_cell.length_b   1.000
_cell.length_c   1.000
_cell.angle_alpha   90.00
_cell.angle_beta   90.00
_cell.angle_gamma   90.00
#
_symmetry.space_group_name_H-M   'P 1'
#
loop_
_entity.id
_entity.type
_entity.pdbx_description
1 polymer ?
#
loop_
_entity_poly.entity_id
_entity_poly.type
_entity_poly.pdbx_seq_one_letter_code
_entity_poly.pdbx_strand_id
1 'polypeptide(L)'
;NVCFSYENVLQILDPEQINLLPYILLPILGNEDYDEEDSDGMPEEVQLLDDDKKRESDPQLRLTLIEALLLLSVNRYSRDLLREKKVYPIVRTMHLTETDERVTDAIDRLVQLLMRDEDPIDPNNPDINPDSKIEEFEEI
;
A
#
# COMPACT_ATOMS: atom_id res chain seq x y z
N ASN A 1 -5.37 4.35 16.79
CA ASN A 1 -5.55 3.51 15.59
C ASN A 1 -6.16 4.37 14.49
N VAL A 2 -5.31 5.09 13.73
CA VAL A 2 -5.74 6.13 12.77
C VAL A 2 -6.20 5.51 11.44
N CYS A 3 -5.72 4.31 11.10
CA CYS A 3 -6.00 3.60 9.84
C CYS A 3 -7.39 2.94 9.74
N PHE A 4 -8.28 3.15 10.73
CA PHE A 4 -9.60 2.49 10.77
C PHE A 4 -10.75 3.40 10.29
N SER A 5 -10.50 4.70 10.13
CA SER A 5 -11.48 5.64 9.57
C SER A 5 -11.18 5.84 8.09
N TYR A 6 -12.19 5.64 7.25
CA TYR A 6 -12.09 5.75 5.79
C TYR A 6 -11.50 7.09 5.34
N GLU A 7 -11.97 8.20 5.92
CA GLU A 7 -11.45 9.55 5.66
C GLU A 7 -9.95 9.65 5.93
N ASN A 8 -9.46 9.04 7.02
CA ASN A 8 -8.05 9.12 7.38
C ASN A 8 -7.18 8.34 6.39
N VAL A 9 -7.66 7.21 5.85
CA VAL A 9 -6.84 6.42 4.92
C VAL A 9 -6.64 7.16 3.59
N LEU A 10 -7.64 7.93 3.13
CA LEU A 10 -7.49 8.82 1.98
C LEU A 10 -6.40 9.86 2.24
N GLN A 11 -6.49 10.59 3.35
CA GLN A 11 -5.50 11.62 3.68
C GLN A 11 -4.09 11.04 3.88
N ILE A 12 -3.98 9.82 4.42
CA ILE A 12 -2.72 9.12 4.67
C ILE A 12 -2.02 8.73 3.37
N LEU A 13 -2.76 8.29 2.36
CA LEU A 13 -2.21 7.77 1.11
C LEU A 13 -2.17 8.82 -0.02
N ASP A 14 -2.86 9.95 0.16
CA ASP A 14 -2.89 11.06 -0.80
C ASP A 14 -1.50 11.77 -0.85
N PRO A 15 -0.88 11.84 -2.06
CA PRO A 15 0.38 12.56 -2.28
C PRO A 15 0.33 14.05 -1.92
N GLU A 16 -0.83 14.70 -2.03
CA GLU A 16 -0.99 16.13 -1.74
C GLU A 16 -1.26 16.42 -0.26
N GLN A 17 -1.40 15.37 0.57
CA GLN A 17 -1.70 15.49 2.00
C GLN A 17 -0.57 14.92 2.86
N ILE A 18 -0.79 13.76 3.50
CA ILE A 18 0.20 13.19 4.42
C ILE A 18 1.26 12.39 3.65
N ASN A 19 0.88 11.77 2.52
CA ASN A 19 1.76 10.96 1.68
C ASN A 19 2.65 9.99 2.48
N LEU A 20 2.04 9.16 3.33
CA LEU A 20 2.77 8.27 4.24
C LEU A 20 3.32 7.03 3.54
N LEU A 21 2.67 6.61 2.44
CA LEU A 21 2.97 5.34 1.77
C LEU A 21 4.45 5.18 1.40
N PRO A 22 5.14 6.16 0.79
CA PRO A 22 6.55 6.02 0.43
C PRO A 22 7.44 5.76 1.65
N TYR A 23 7.14 6.37 2.79
CA TYR A 23 7.89 6.18 4.03
C TYR A 23 7.66 4.81 4.69
N ILE A 24 6.55 4.14 4.39
CA ILE A 24 6.31 2.73 4.76
C ILE A 24 7.07 1.80 3.80
N LEU A 25 7.16 2.16 2.53
CA LEU A 25 7.81 1.35 1.48
C LEU A 25 9.34 1.43 1.53
N LEU A 26 9.91 2.59 1.85
CA LEU A 26 11.36 2.80 1.87
C LEU A 26 12.12 1.79 2.75
N PRO A 27 11.70 1.47 3.99
CA PRO A 27 12.43 0.50 4.81
C PRO A 27 12.27 -0.95 4.32
N ILE A 28 11.24 -1.28 3.54
CA ILE A 28 11.07 -2.65 2.99
C ILE A 28 11.77 -2.86 1.64
N LEU A 29 12.20 -1.77 0.99
CA LEU A 29 12.96 -1.78 -0.26
C LEU A 29 14.46 -2.00 -0.04
N GLY A 30 15.06 -2.85 -0.86
CA GLY A 30 16.50 -2.95 -1.03
C GLY A 30 16.96 -2.20 -2.29
N ASN A 31 18.11 -2.60 -2.81
CA ASN A 31 18.70 -2.09 -4.04
C ASN A 31 18.29 -2.93 -5.26
N GLU A 32 17.05 -3.41 -5.28
CA GLU A 32 16.56 -4.22 -6.40
C GLU A 32 16.07 -3.38 -7.56
N ASP A 33 16.35 -3.88 -8.77
CA ASP A 33 15.86 -3.30 -10.01
C ASP A 33 14.42 -3.75 -10.30
N TYR A 34 13.58 -2.79 -10.66
CA TYR A 34 12.24 -3.01 -11.20
C TYR A 34 12.25 -2.67 -12.69
N ASP A 35 11.45 -3.39 -13.49
CA ASP A 35 11.27 -3.03 -14.89
C ASP A 35 10.45 -1.75 -15.04
N GLU A 36 10.36 -1.22 -16.26
CA GLU A 36 9.63 0.01 -16.54
C GLU A 36 8.14 -0.12 -16.19
N GLU A 37 7.54 -1.30 -16.36
CA GLU A 37 6.12 -1.53 -16.09
C GLU A 37 5.81 -1.56 -14.59
N ASP A 38 6.68 -2.17 -13.79
CA ASP A 38 6.55 -2.21 -12.33
C ASP A 38 6.94 -0.86 -11.71
N SER A 39 7.86 -0.11 -12.32
CA SER A 39 8.26 1.23 -11.87
C SER A 39 7.22 2.31 -12.21
N ASP A 40 6.50 2.16 -13.33
CA ASP A 40 5.45 3.09 -13.74
C ASP A 40 4.23 3.00 -12.80
N GLY A 41 4.13 3.97 -11.89
CA GLY A 41 3.11 4.04 -10.84
C GLY A 41 3.66 3.98 -9.42
N MET A 42 4.93 3.58 -9.22
CA MET A 42 5.57 3.69 -7.92
C MET A 42 5.68 5.17 -7.48
N PRO A 43 5.58 5.47 -6.17
CA PRO A 43 5.87 6.83 -5.68
C PRO A 43 7.28 7.31 -6.05
N GLU A 44 7.47 8.60 -6.30
CA GLU A 44 8.75 9.16 -6.73
C GLU A 44 9.88 8.90 -5.73
N GLU A 45 9.58 8.89 -4.43
CA GLU A 45 10.56 8.73 -3.36
C GLU A 45 11.15 7.33 -3.28
N VAL A 46 10.49 6.33 -3.87
CA VAL A 46 10.96 4.95 -3.91
C VAL A 46 11.61 4.57 -5.25
N GLN A 47 11.59 5.48 -6.22
CA GLN A 47 12.28 5.31 -7.49
C GLN A 47 13.74 5.78 -7.39
N LEU A 48 14.60 5.26 -8.27
CA LEU A 48 15.99 5.70 -8.43
C LEU A 48 16.79 5.73 -7.11
N LEU A 49 16.62 4.68 -6.29
CA LEU A 49 17.36 4.54 -5.03
C LEU A 49 18.85 4.28 -5.28
N ASP A 50 19.69 4.66 -4.32
CA ASP A 50 21.13 4.43 -4.39
C ASP A 50 21.46 2.91 -4.33
N ASP A 51 22.53 2.50 -5.02
CA ASP A 51 22.99 1.10 -5.08
C ASP A 51 23.30 0.48 -3.71
N ASP A 52 23.58 1.31 -2.69
CA ASP A 52 23.88 0.89 -1.33
C ASP A 52 22.63 0.83 -0.42
N LYS A 53 21.44 1.11 -0.98
CA LYS A 53 20.16 1.02 -0.26
C LYS A 53 19.94 -0.40 0.25
N LYS A 54 19.70 -0.50 1.57
CA LYS A 54 19.39 -1.77 2.24
C LYS A 54 17.99 -1.74 2.82
N ARG A 55 17.36 -2.91 2.84
CA ARG A 55 16.18 -3.16 3.66
C ARG A 55 16.50 -2.93 5.14
N GLU A 56 15.46 -2.65 5.89
CA GLU A 56 15.50 -2.69 7.34
C GLU A 56 16.03 -4.05 7.82
N SER A 57 16.96 -4.03 8.75
CA SER A 57 17.61 -5.22 9.31
C SER A 57 16.78 -5.93 10.36
N ASP A 58 15.98 -5.19 11.15
CA ASP A 58 15.13 -5.75 12.20
C ASP A 58 13.87 -6.42 11.61
N PRO A 59 13.74 -7.76 11.70
CA PRO A 59 12.56 -8.46 11.20
C PRO A 59 11.28 -8.03 11.90
N GLN A 60 11.34 -7.58 13.16
CA GLN A 60 10.16 -7.11 13.87
C GLN A 60 9.63 -5.79 13.26
N LEU A 61 10.53 -4.90 12.86
CA LEU A 61 10.14 -3.65 12.21
C LEU A 61 9.59 -3.93 10.80
N ARG A 62 10.23 -4.82 10.04
CA ARG A 62 9.69 -5.27 8.74
C ARG A 62 8.29 -5.87 8.87
N LEU A 63 8.08 -6.74 9.86
CA LEU A 63 6.76 -7.30 10.16
C LEU A 63 5.74 -6.20 10.43
N THR A 64 6.06 -5.23 11.30
CA THR A 64 5.16 -4.12 11.64
C THR A 64 4.80 -3.26 10.41
N LEU A 65 5.74 -3.06 9.48
CA LEU A 65 5.46 -2.33 8.23
C LEU A 65 4.51 -3.09 7.31
N ILE A 66 4.70 -4.40 7.17
CA ILE A 66 3.78 -5.25 6.39
C ILE A 66 2.39 -5.33 7.06
N GLU A 67 2.33 -5.41 8.39
CA GLU A 67 1.07 -5.34 9.14
C GLU A 67 0.37 -3.98 8.97
N ALA A 68 1.12 -2.88 8.87
CA ALA A 68 0.56 -1.58 8.56
C ALA A 68 -0.07 -1.55 7.15
N LEU A 69 0.60 -2.14 6.15
CA LEU A 69 0.03 -2.28 4.79
C LEU A 69 -1.22 -3.16 4.79
N LEU A 70 -1.24 -4.25 5.57
CA LEU A 70 -2.43 -5.08 5.76
C LEU A 70 -3.60 -4.26 6.33
N LEU A 71 -3.35 -3.44 7.35
CA LEU A 71 -4.38 -2.57 7.94
C LEU A 71 -4.87 -1.50 6.94
N LEU A 72 -3.99 -0.99 6.08
CA LEU A 72 -4.38 -0.07 5.01
C LEU A 72 -5.21 -0.77 3.93
N SER A 73 -5.04 -2.08 3.71
CA SER A 73 -5.74 -2.86 2.69
C SER A 73 -7.17 -3.33 3.08
N VAL A 74 -7.72 -2.84 4.20
CA VAL A 74 -9.03 -3.29 4.73
C VAL A 74 -10.19 -3.01 3.78
N ASN A 75 -10.22 -1.82 3.17
CA ASN A 75 -11.28 -1.45 2.24
C ASN A 75 -10.81 -1.61 0.78
N ARG A 76 -11.76 -1.67 -0.14
CA ARG A 76 -11.48 -1.86 -1.57
C ARG A 76 -10.68 -0.71 -2.18
N TYR A 77 -11.12 0.51 -1.93
CA TYR A 77 -10.51 1.70 -2.50
C TYR A 77 -9.01 1.79 -2.17
N SER A 78 -8.66 1.54 -0.91
CA SER A 78 -7.28 1.49 -0.46
C SER A 78 -6.49 0.37 -1.12
N ARG A 79 -7.09 -0.81 -1.38
CA ARG A 79 -6.43 -1.85 -2.16
C ARG A 79 -6.18 -1.41 -3.59
N ASP A 80 -7.15 -0.74 -4.23
CA ASP A 80 -6.99 -0.19 -5.57
C ASP A 80 -5.86 0.85 -5.62
N LEU A 81 -5.79 1.74 -4.62
CA LEU A 81 -4.70 2.71 -4.51
C LEU A 81 -3.33 2.04 -4.28
N LEU A 82 -3.26 1.01 -3.42
CA LEU A 82 -2.02 0.23 -3.22
C LEU A 82 -1.60 -0.53 -4.49
N ARG A 83 -2.56 -1.00 -5.30
CA ARG A 83 -2.29 -1.62 -6.62
C ARG A 83 -1.77 -0.59 -7.62
N GLU A 84 -2.41 0.58 -7.69
CA GLU A 84 -2.00 1.72 -8.53
C GLU A 84 -0.57 2.16 -8.19
N LYS A 85 -0.24 2.25 -6.88
CA LYS A 85 1.09 2.62 -6.40
C LYS A 85 2.13 1.47 -6.43
N LYS A 86 1.84 0.40 -7.16
CA LYS A 86 2.76 -0.73 -7.41
C LYS A 86 3.35 -1.34 -6.12
N VAL A 87 2.53 -1.47 -5.07
CA VAL A 87 2.96 -2.10 -3.82
C VAL A 87 3.21 -3.61 -3.99
N TYR A 88 2.46 -4.27 -4.87
CA TYR A 88 2.60 -5.71 -5.12
C TYR A 88 4.00 -6.13 -5.60
N PRO A 89 4.59 -5.52 -6.65
CA PRO A 89 5.97 -5.79 -7.07
C PRO A 89 6.98 -5.68 -5.93
N ILE A 90 6.85 -4.66 -5.08
CA ILE A 90 7.76 -4.41 -3.96
C ILE A 90 7.71 -5.56 -2.94
N VAL A 91 6.51 -5.94 -2.51
CA VAL A 91 6.36 -7.02 -1.50
C VAL A 91 6.69 -8.40 -2.09
N ARG A 92 6.45 -8.61 -3.39
CA ARG A 92 6.89 -9.81 -4.12
C ARG A 92 8.41 -9.93 -4.10
N THR A 93 9.13 -8.86 -4.40
CA THR A 93 10.60 -8.85 -4.37
C THR A 93 11.14 -9.04 -2.96
N MET A 94 10.52 -8.39 -1.96
CA MET A 94 10.86 -8.59 -0.55
C MET A 94 10.71 -10.06 -0.14
N HIS A 95 9.59 -10.71 -0.51
CA HIS A 95 9.30 -12.11 -0.20
C HIS A 95 10.38 -13.08 -0.71
N LEU A 96 10.99 -12.81 -1.88
CA LEU A 96 12.04 -13.67 -2.46
C LEU A 96 13.33 -13.70 -1.63
N THR A 97 13.56 -12.69 -0.79
CA THR A 97 14.78 -12.53 0.01
C THR A 97 14.56 -12.62 1.51
N GLU A 98 13.30 -12.66 1.94
CA GLU A 98 12.93 -12.71 3.35
C GLU A 98 13.20 -14.10 3.94
N THR A 99 13.65 -14.12 5.18
CA THR A 99 14.04 -15.35 5.90
C THR A 99 13.23 -15.56 7.18
N ASP A 100 12.60 -14.51 7.72
CA ASP A 100 11.72 -14.64 8.88
C ASP A 100 10.33 -15.10 8.45
N GLU A 101 9.95 -16.31 8.87
CA GLU A 101 8.67 -16.94 8.54
C GLU A 101 7.45 -16.05 8.89
N ARG A 102 7.53 -15.26 9.97
CA ARG A 102 6.41 -14.39 10.37
C ARG A 102 6.20 -13.26 9.38
N VAL A 103 7.29 -12.74 8.81
CA VAL A 103 7.25 -11.68 7.79
C VAL A 103 6.73 -12.27 6.48
N THR A 104 7.23 -13.44 6.09
CA THR A 104 6.76 -14.20 4.91
C THR A 104 5.24 -14.44 4.98
N ASP A 105 4.74 -14.96 6.11
CA ASP A 105 3.30 -15.19 6.33
C ASP A 105 2.48 -13.89 6.22
N ALA A 106 3.01 -12.76 6.71
CA ALA A 106 2.35 -11.47 6.62
C ALA A 106 2.31 -10.96 5.17
N ILE A 107 3.39 -11.15 4.42
CA ILE A 107 3.46 -10.80 2.99
C ILE A 107 2.45 -11.64 2.20
N ASP A 108 2.36 -12.94 2.44
CA ASP A 108 1.41 -13.82 1.76
C ASP A 108 -0.04 -13.37 1.97
N ARG A 109 -0.40 -12.97 3.19
CA ARG A 109 -1.73 -12.42 3.49
C ARG A 109 -1.99 -11.12 2.73
N LEU A 110 -0.99 -10.24 2.63
CA LEU A 110 -1.12 -8.98 1.92
C LEU A 110 -1.29 -9.22 0.42
N VAL A 111 -0.50 -10.14 -0.15
CA VAL A 111 -0.61 -10.55 -1.55
C VAL A 111 -1.98 -11.13 -1.84
N GLN A 112 -2.53 -11.99 -0.97
CA GLN A 112 -3.88 -12.54 -1.14
C GLN A 112 -4.96 -11.45 -1.17
N LEU A 113 -4.81 -10.38 -0.37
CA LEU A 113 -5.74 -9.25 -0.40
C LEU A 113 -5.59 -8.43 -1.69
N LEU A 114 -4.35 -8.11 -2.09
CA LEU A 114 -4.10 -7.32 -3.30
C LEU A 114 -4.44 -8.07 -4.59
N MET A 115 -4.24 -9.38 -4.65
CA MET A 115 -4.51 -10.20 -5.84
C MET A 115 -5.94 -10.72 -5.91
N ARG A 116 -6.79 -10.41 -4.92
CA ARG A 116 -8.17 -10.88 -4.91
C ARG A 116 -8.95 -10.26 -6.08
N ASP A 117 -9.58 -11.13 -6.88
CA ASP A 117 -10.56 -10.69 -7.88
C ASP A 117 -11.75 -10.04 -7.18
N GLU A 118 -12.18 -8.93 -7.77
CA GLU A 118 -12.99 -7.96 -7.06
C GLU A 118 -13.89 -7.25 -8.07
N ASP A 119 -15.21 -7.42 -7.95
CA ASP A 119 -16.20 -6.89 -8.92
C ASP A 119 -16.02 -5.38 -9.13
N PRO A 120 -16.09 -4.85 -10.36
CA PRO A 120 -15.85 -3.43 -10.62
C PRO A 120 -16.63 -2.53 -9.65
N ILE A 121 -15.96 -1.49 -9.14
CA ILE A 121 -16.60 -0.51 -8.25
C ILE A 121 -17.79 0.09 -8.99
N ASP A 122 -18.99 -0.03 -8.42
CA ASP A 122 -20.11 0.79 -8.85
C ASP A 122 -19.89 2.20 -8.33
N PRO A 123 -19.66 3.20 -9.20
CA PRO A 123 -19.44 4.58 -8.79
C PRO A 123 -20.66 5.20 -8.08
N ASN A 124 -21.83 4.56 -8.16
CA ASN A 124 -23.05 4.97 -7.44
C ASN A 124 -23.23 4.25 -6.09
N ASN A 125 -22.27 3.42 -5.66
CA ASN A 125 -22.34 2.76 -4.37
C ASN A 125 -21.88 3.75 -3.26
N PRO A 126 -22.80 4.20 -2.38
CA PRO A 126 -22.50 5.20 -1.36
C PRO A 126 -21.53 4.70 -0.28
N ASP A 127 -21.33 3.38 -0.16
CA ASP A 127 -20.32 2.82 0.75
C ASP A 127 -18.90 2.84 0.17
N ILE A 128 -18.74 3.22 -1.11
CA ILE A 128 -17.47 3.12 -1.85
C ILE A 128 -17.04 4.47 -2.45
N ASN A 129 -17.98 5.39 -2.76
CA ASN A 129 -17.69 6.70 -3.33
C ASN A 129 -17.71 7.82 -2.24
N PRO A 130 -16.56 8.43 -1.89
CA PRO A 130 -16.49 9.52 -0.91
C PRO A 130 -17.28 10.76 -1.34
N ASP A 131 -17.28 11.09 -2.63
CA ASP A 131 -17.95 12.28 -3.16
C ASP A 131 -19.47 12.15 -3.04
N SER A 132 -19.99 10.92 -3.15
CA SER A 132 -21.43 10.66 -2.99
C SER A 132 -21.95 10.90 -1.57
N LYS A 133 -21.09 10.77 -0.54
CA LYS A 133 -21.47 11.12 0.83
C LYS A 133 -21.40 12.62 1.09
N ILE A 134 -20.52 13.34 0.39
CA ILE A 134 -20.36 14.79 0.56
C ILE A 134 -21.56 15.53 -0.06
N GLU A 135 -22.07 15.07 -1.21
CA GLU A 135 -23.26 15.66 -1.85
C GLU A 135 -24.54 15.55 -0.97
N GLU A 136 -24.71 14.46 -0.21
CA GLU A 136 -25.89 14.28 0.66
C GLU A 136 -25.95 15.27 1.85
N PHE A 137 -24.82 15.86 2.26
CA PHE A 137 -24.78 16.84 3.35
C PHE A 137 -24.94 18.30 2.90
N GLU A 138 -24.80 18.59 1.60
CA GLU A 138 -25.00 19.94 1.05
C GLU A 138 -26.46 20.25 0.67
N GLU A 139 -27.35 19.25 0.64
CA GLU A 139 -28.77 19.42 0.31
C GLU A 139 -29.72 19.63 1.52
N ILE A 140 -29.22 19.92 2.74
CA ILE A 140 -30.04 20.21 3.94
C ILE A 140 -29.94 21.67 4.40
#